data_AF-A0A8D8AJS6-F1
#
_entry.id   AF-A0A8D8AJS6-F1
#
_cell.length_a   1.000
_cell.length_b   1.000
_cell.length_c   1.000
_cell.angle_alpha   90.00
_cell.angle_beta   90.00
_cell.angle_gamma   90.00
#
_symmetry.space_group_name_H-M   'P 1'
#
loop_
_entity.id
_entity.type
_entity.pdbx_description
1 polymer ?
#
loop_
_entity_poly.entity_id
_entity_poly.type
_entity_poly.pdbx_seq_one_letter_code
_entity_poly.pdbx_strand_id
1 'polypeptide(L)'
;QATIPDCYGSSPSYHNLSHHLDQQLWDPTVAQNDQQIARFVELSRSSAVPLGCHSEENALRSLLEAQGEVHIAILNLLQTPPTAIHRHWSPDEMEQFIRGLELYGKDFYRITNELLPAKTTSDCVQLYYFWKK
;
A
#
# COMPACT_ATOMS: atom_id res chain seq x y z
N GLN A 1 9.78 28.86 22.06
CA GLN A 1 9.17 28.05 23.14
C GLN A 1 7.84 27.51 22.62
N ALA A 2 7.43 26.32 23.07
CA ALA A 2 6.12 25.76 22.75
C ALA A 2 5.08 26.29 23.74
N THR A 3 3.90 26.66 23.25
CA THR A 3 2.76 27.08 24.08
C THR A 3 2.05 25.84 24.61
N ILE A 4 1.98 25.71 25.94
CA ILE A 4 1.30 24.58 26.60
C ILE A 4 -0.21 24.87 26.65
N PRO A 5 -1.08 23.97 26.18
CA PRO A 5 -2.52 24.15 26.28
C PRO A 5 -3.01 24.12 27.74
N ASP A 6 -3.97 24.99 28.07
CA ASP A 6 -4.61 25.05 29.39
C ASP A 6 -5.41 23.77 29.68
N CYS A 7 -5.27 23.23 30.90
CA CYS A 7 -5.99 22.06 31.36
C CYS A 7 -7.40 22.41 31.87
N TYR A 8 -8.34 22.72 30.96
CA TYR A 8 -9.74 22.85 31.36
C TYR A 8 -10.33 21.47 31.68
N GLY A 9 -10.96 21.34 32.86
CA GLY A 9 -11.55 20.09 33.40
C GLY A 9 -12.78 19.56 32.67
N SER A 10 -13.13 20.14 31.52
CA SER A 10 -14.05 19.58 30.54
C SER A 10 -13.21 19.25 29.33
N SER A 11 -13.15 17.97 28.95
CA SER A 11 -12.38 17.48 27.81
C SER A 11 -12.50 18.47 26.65
N PRO A 12 -11.40 19.17 26.26
CA PRO A 12 -11.44 20.01 25.08
C PRO A 12 -11.94 19.13 23.92
N SER A 13 -12.89 19.62 23.15
CA SER A 13 -13.39 18.90 21.98
C SER A 13 -12.32 18.91 20.89
N TYR A 14 -11.33 18.01 21.04
CA TYR A 14 -10.32 17.70 20.03
C TYR A 14 -10.93 17.17 18.72
N HIS A 15 -12.24 16.87 18.72
CA HIS A 15 -13.00 16.32 17.59
C HIS A 15 -12.85 17.09 16.28
N ASN A 16 -12.59 18.40 16.31
CA ASN A 16 -12.49 19.19 15.07
C ASN A 16 -11.09 19.23 14.45
N LEU A 17 -10.05 18.73 15.12
CA LEU A 17 -8.69 18.70 14.56
C LEU A 17 -8.37 17.41 13.81
N SER A 18 -9.13 16.34 14.07
CA SER A 18 -8.83 14.97 13.66
C SER A 18 -9.60 14.48 12.43
N HIS A 19 -10.68 15.14 12.03
CA HIS A 19 -11.51 14.66 10.91
C HIS A 19 -10.86 14.80 9.51
N HIS A 20 -9.71 15.47 9.37
CA HIS A 20 -9.05 15.67 8.08
C HIS A 20 -7.66 15.04 7.95
N LEU A 21 -7.14 14.40 9.01
CA LEU A 21 -5.80 13.84 8.98
C LEU A 21 -5.79 12.32 8.80
N ASP A 22 -6.81 11.63 9.30
CA ASP A 22 -6.80 10.17 9.32
C ASP A 22 -7.75 9.60 8.26
N GLN A 23 -7.21 8.75 7.39
CA GLN A 23 -7.98 7.96 6.44
C GLN A 23 -8.35 6.62 7.08
N GLN A 24 -9.65 6.32 7.15
CA GLN A 24 -10.13 5.01 7.58
C GLN A 24 -9.80 3.96 6.51
N LEU A 25 -9.02 2.94 6.87
CA LEU A 25 -8.61 1.85 5.97
C LEU A 25 -9.38 0.54 6.20
N TRP A 26 -9.98 0.37 7.37
CA TRP A 26 -10.80 -0.79 7.70
C TRP A 26 -11.87 -0.44 8.73
N ASP A 27 -12.98 -1.15 8.68
CA ASP A 27 -14.05 -1.10 9.68
C ASP A 27 -14.44 -2.53 10.07
N PRO A 28 -14.23 -2.97 11.32
CA PRO A 28 -14.64 -4.29 11.78
C PRO A 28 -16.15 -4.53 11.69
N THR A 29 -16.96 -3.48 11.58
CA THR A 29 -18.43 -3.60 11.49
C THR A 29 -18.93 -3.82 10.07
N VAL A 30 -18.09 -3.57 9.06
CA VAL A 30 -18.47 -3.63 7.64
C VAL A 30 -18.73 -5.06 7.17
N ALA A 31 -18.03 -6.05 7.71
CA ALA A 31 -18.28 -7.45 7.38
C ALA A 31 -18.28 -8.29 8.66
N GLN A 32 -19.39 -8.99 8.93
CA GLN A 32 -19.57 -9.79 10.15
C GLN A 32 -19.17 -11.26 9.97
N ASN A 33 -18.89 -11.68 8.73
CA ASN A 33 -18.59 -13.07 8.41
C ASN A 33 -17.10 -13.25 8.09
N ASP A 34 -16.34 -13.61 9.13
CA ASP A 34 -14.89 -13.83 9.05
C ASP A 34 -14.50 -14.87 7.99
N GLN A 35 -15.33 -15.90 7.77
CA GLN A 35 -15.05 -16.92 6.76
C GLN A 35 -15.18 -16.36 5.33
N GLN A 36 -16.15 -15.47 5.08
CA GLN A 36 -16.28 -14.79 3.79
C GLN A 36 -15.13 -13.83 3.55
N ILE A 37 -14.69 -13.10 4.58
CA ILE A 37 -13.52 -12.21 4.51
C ILE A 37 -12.26 -13.02 4.19
N ALA A 38 -12.01 -14.11 4.92
CA ALA A 38 -10.85 -14.96 4.71
C ALA A 38 -10.79 -15.51 3.27
N ARG A 39 -11.93 -15.98 2.74
CA ARG A 39 -12.01 -16.48 1.36
C ARG A 39 -11.80 -15.37 0.32
N PHE A 40 -12.29 -14.17 0.59
CA PHE A 40 -12.08 -13.02 -0.30
C PHE A 40 -10.61 -12.57 -0.30
N VAL A 41 -9.96 -12.56 0.86
CA VAL A 41 -8.53 -12.27 0.99
C VAL A 41 -7.67 -13.38 0.35
N GLU A 42 -8.10 -14.63 0.41
CA GLU A 42 -7.45 -15.72 -0.35
C GLU A 42 -7.58 -15.51 -1.87
N LEU A 43 -8.77 -15.10 -2.33
CA LEU A 43 -8.99 -14.76 -3.72
C LEU A 43 -8.08 -13.62 -4.19
N SER A 44 -7.89 -12.56 -3.40
CA SER A 44 -7.02 -11.43 -3.79
C SER A 44 -5.57 -11.83 -4.05
N ARG A 45 -5.09 -12.85 -3.35
CA ARG A 45 -3.74 -13.43 -3.50
C ARG A 45 -3.62 -14.40 -4.67
N SER A 46 -4.73 -14.76 -5.31
CA SER A 46 -4.73 -15.68 -6.45
C SER A 46 -4.14 -15.04 -7.70
N SER A 47 -3.50 -15.86 -8.54
CA SER A 47 -2.98 -15.43 -9.86
C SER A 47 -4.09 -15.01 -10.84
N ALA A 48 -5.35 -15.30 -10.52
CA ALA A 48 -6.51 -14.87 -11.29
C ALA A 48 -6.80 -13.36 -11.19
N VAL A 49 -6.21 -12.68 -10.19
CA VAL A 49 -6.42 -11.25 -9.92
C VAL A 49 -5.31 -10.44 -10.62
N PRO A 50 -5.63 -9.27 -11.22
CA PRO A 50 -4.61 -8.41 -11.82
C PRO A 50 -3.42 -8.13 -10.88
N LEU A 51 -2.22 -8.21 -11.43
CA LEU A 51 -0.94 -8.04 -10.71
C LEU A 51 -0.91 -6.73 -9.91
N GLY A 52 -0.83 -6.80 -8.59
CA GLY A 52 -0.73 -5.61 -7.70
C GLY A 52 -1.82 -5.52 -6.63
N CYS A 53 -2.88 -6.31 -6.75
CA CYS A 53 -3.95 -6.41 -5.75
C CYS A 53 -3.78 -7.58 -4.76
N HIS A 54 -2.59 -8.19 -4.70
CA HIS A 54 -2.31 -9.38 -3.87
C HIS A 54 -2.07 -9.10 -2.38
N SER A 55 -2.18 -7.84 -1.94
CA SER A 55 -2.05 -7.52 -0.52
C SER A 55 -3.38 -7.68 0.20
N GLU A 56 -3.31 -8.10 1.46
CA GLU A 56 -4.47 -8.13 2.36
C GLU A 56 -5.07 -6.74 2.53
N GLU A 57 -4.22 -5.73 2.66
CA GLU A 57 -4.62 -4.32 2.78
C GLU A 57 -5.47 -3.86 1.60
N ASN A 58 -5.07 -4.15 0.36
CA ASN A 58 -5.84 -3.76 -0.83
C ASN A 58 -7.19 -4.50 -0.89
N ALA A 59 -7.22 -5.77 -0.47
CA ALA A 59 -8.47 -6.52 -0.38
C ALA A 59 -9.40 -5.90 0.67
N LEU A 60 -8.94 -5.72 1.90
CA LEU A 60 -9.74 -5.16 2.99
C LEU A 60 -10.23 -3.75 2.68
N ARG A 61 -9.39 -2.92 2.04
CA ARG A 61 -9.79 -1.59 1.56
C ARG A 61 -10.89 -1.69 0.49
N SER A 62 -10.76 -2.59 -0.48
CA SER A 62 -11.80 -2.81 -1.49
C SER A 62 -13.12 -3.27 -0.87
N LEU A 63 -13.06 -4.08 0.19
CA LEU A 63 -14.23 -4.52 0.94
C LEU A 63 -14.89 -3.37 1.74
N LEU A 64 -14.07 -2.48 2.32
CA LEU A 64 -14.54 -1.25 2.96
C LEU A 64 -15.24 -0.33 1.95
N GLU A 65 -14.62 -0.10 0.79
CA GLU A 65 -15.18 0.70 -0.31
C GLU A 65 -16.49 0.09 -0.85
N ALA A 66 -16.61 -1.23 -0.81
CA ALA A 66 -17.82 -1.97 -1.16
C ALA A 66 -18.85 -2.08 -0.01
N GLN A 67 -18.61 -1.44 1.14
CA GLN A 67 -19.50 -1.48 2.31
C GLN A 67 -19.84 -2.91 2.78
N GLY A 68 -18.90 -3.85 2.62
CA GLY A 68 -19.06 -5.23 3.08
C GLY A 68 -19.72 -6.15 2.06
N GLU A 69 -20.19 -5.60 0.94
CA GLU A 69 -20.75 -6.38 -0.16
C GLU A 69 -19.62 -7.08 -0.94
N VAL A 70 -19.31 -8.31 -0.51
CA VAL A 70 -18.19 -9.12 -1.03
C VAL A 70 -18.24 -9.27 -2.55
N HIS A 71 -19.43 -9.39 -3.14
CA HIS A 71 -19.56 -9.53 -4.58
C HIS A 71 -19.12 -8.26 -5.35
N ILE A 72 -19.42 -7.08 -4.81
CA ILE A 72 -18.96 -5.80 -5.36
C ILE A 72 -17.44 -5.68 -5.18
N ALA A 73 -16.93 -6.05 -3.99
CA ALA A 73 -15.49 -6.04 -3.72
C ALA A 73 -14.72 -6.95 -4.69
N ILE A 74 -15.25 -8.13 -5.02
CA ILE A 74 -14.67 -9.04 -6.03
C ILE A 74 -14.65 -8.38 -7.41
N LEU A 75 -15.76 -7.77 -7.84
CA LEU A 75 -15.79 -7.09 -9.14
C LEU A 75 -14.77 -5.96 -9.22
N ASN A 76 -14.71 -5.11 -8.19
CA ASN A 76 -13.75 -4.02 -8.09
C ASN A 76 -12.31 -4.54 -8.15
N LEU A 77 -12.01 -5.59 -7.38
CA LEU A 77 -10.70 -6.25 -7.36
C LEU A 77 -10.29 -6.75 -8.76
N LEU A 78 -11.20 -7.35 -9.52
CA LEU A 78 -10.92 -7.88 -10.86
C LEU A 78 -10.81 -6.78 -11.93
N GLN A 79 -11.48 -5.65 -11.73
CA GLN A 79 -11.47 -4.51 -12.66
C GLN A 79 -10.37 -3.49 -12.35
N THR A 80 -9.76 -3.56 -11.16
CA THR A 80 -8.71 -2.63 -10.73
C THR A 80 -7.51 -2.74 -11.67
N PRO A 81 -7.02 -1.63 -12.23
CA PRO A 81 -5.82 -1.67 -13.05
C PRO A 81 -4.65 -2.17 -12.18
N PRO A 82 -3.86 -3.12 -12.67
CA PRO A 82 -2.75 -3.68 -11.92
C PRO A 82 -1.78 -2.58 -11.45
N THR A 83 -1.69 -2.42 -10.13
CA THR A 83 -0.86 -1.42 -9.44
C THR A 83 0.58 -1.91 -9.25
N ALA A 84 0.92 -3.11 -9.72
CA ALA A 84 2.17 -3.77 -9.38
C ALA A 84 3.39 -2.92 -9.64
N ILE A 85 4.29 -2.90 -8.65
CA ILE A 85 5.69 -2.47 -8.77
C ILE A 85 6.27 -2.99 -10.09
N HIS A 86 6.01 -4.24 -10.47
CA HIS A 86 6.45 -4.82 -11.74
C HIS A 86 6.03 -4.07 -13.02
N ARG A 87 4.90 -3.34 -13.05
CA ARG A 87 4.54 -2.51 -14.22
C ARG A 87 5.31 -1.20 -14.28
N HIS A 88 5.90 -0.79 -13.16
CA HIS A 88 6.70 0.42 -13.07
C HIS A 88 8.16 0.18 -13.42
N TRP A 89 8.61 -1.08 -13.52
CA TRP A 89 10.01 -1.44 -13.79
C TRP A 89 10.13 -2.21 -15.11
N SER A 90 10.78 -1.59 -16.08
CA SER A 90 11.17 -2.27 -17.32
C SER A 90 12.31 -3.27 -17.09
N PRO A 91 12.53 -4.25 -18.00
CA PRO A 91 13.64 -5.19 -17.88
C PRO A 91 15.02 -4.49 -17.79
N ASP A 92 15.20 -3.41 -18.54
CA ASP A 92 16.41 -2.60 -18.54
C ASP A 92 16.62 -1.89 -17.18
N GLU A 93 15.56 -1.29 -16.61
CA GLU A 93 15.65 -0.69 -15.26
C GLU A 93 15.95 -1.74 -14.18
N MET A 94 15.42 -2.97 -14.31
CA MET A 94 15.72 -4.07 -13.40
C MET A 94 17.20 -4.48 -13.49
N GLU A 95 17.76 -4.58 -14.70
CA GLU A 95 19.18 -4.90 -14.92
C GLU A 95 20.08 -3.79 -14.34
N GLN A 96 19.75 -2.53 -14.60
CA GLN A 96 20.47 -1.38 -14.04
C GLN A 96 20.39 -1.33 -12.52
N PHE A 97 19.24 -1.69 -11.92
CA PHE A 97 19.10 -1.79 -10.48
C PHE A 97 20.00 -2.88 -9.88
N ILE A 98 20.02 -4.08 -10.48
CA ILE A 98 20.88 -5.19 -10.04
C ILE A 98 22.35 -4.81 -10.13
N ARG A 99 22.77 -4.23 -11.26
CA ARG A 99 24.13 -3.72 -11.45
C ARG A 99 24.47 -2.64 -10.42
N GLY A 100 23.54 -1.75 -10.12
CA GLY A 100 23.69 -0.73 -9.08
C GLY A 100 23.92 -1.33 -7.70
N LEU A 101 23.16 -2.36 -7.34
CA LEU A 101 23.34 -3.10 -6.08
C LEU A 101 24.72 -3.77 -6.00
N GLU A 102 25.21 -4.33 -7.11
CA GLU A 102 26.54 -4.96 -7.17
C GLU A 102 27.68 -3.94 -7.03
N LEU A 103 27.55 -2.77 -7.67
CA LEU A 103 28.58 -1.73 -7.68
C LEU A 103 28.61 -0.89 -6.40
N TYR A 104 27.42 -0.54 -5.88
CA TYR A 104 27.27 0.47 -4.83
C TYR A 104 26.64 -0.09 -3.54
N GLY A 105 26.30 -1.37 -3.50
CA GLY A 105 25.60 -1.97 -2.37
C GLY A 105 24.22 -1.34 -2.18
N LYS A 106 23.86 -0.99 -0.94
CA LYS A 106 22.54 -0.44 -0.60
C LYS A 106 22.49 1.09 -0.64
N ASP A 107 23.41 1.73 -1.36
CA ASP A 107 23.35 3.17 -1.59
C ASP A 107 22.29 3.47 -2.66
N PHE A 108 21.02 3.38 -2.26
CA PHE A 108 19.88 3.57 -3.14
C PHE A 108 19.82 4.99 -3.72
N TYR A 109 20.32 5.99 -2.99
CA TYR A 109 20.39 7.36 -3.49
C TYR A 109 21.32 7.44 -4.69
N ARG A 110 22.51 6.85 -4.58
CA ARG A 110 23.49 6.81 -5.67
C ARG A 110 23.00 5.98 -6.86
N ILE A 111 22.41 4.81 -6.60
CA ILE A 111 21.82 3.95 -7.66
C ILE A 111 20.75 4.73 -8.44
N THR A 112 19.87 5.44 -7.73
CA THR A 112 18.83 6.27 -8.36
C THR A 112 19.45 7.37 -9.22
N ASN A 113 20.38 8.14 -8.66
CA ASN A 113 20.91 9.32 -9.33
C ASN A 113 21.81 9.00 -10.53
N GLU A 114 22.57 7.90 -10.47
CA GLU A 114 23.54 7.55 -11.52
C GLU A 114 22.99 6.57 -12.56
N LEU A 115 22.08 5.68 -12.18
CA LEU A 115 21.61 4.60 -13.05
C LEU A 115 20.11 4.73 -13.37
N LEU A 116 19.27 5.18 -12.44
CA LEU A 116 17.81 5.14 -12.59
C LEU A 116 17.14 6.50 -12.39
N PRO A 117 17.42 7.50 -13.27
CA PRO A 117 16.93 8.87 -13.09
C PRO A 117 15.40 9.01 -13.19
N ALA A 118 14.71 8.04 -13.77
CA ALA A 118 13.26 7.98 -13.86
C ALA A 118 12.60 7.36 -12.61
N LYS A 119 13.40 6.86 -11.66
CA LYS A 119 12.93 6.27 -10.42
C LYS A 119 13.29 7.17 -9.25
N THR A 120 12.59 6.98 -8.14
CA THR A 120 12.93 7.61 -6.88
C THR A 120 13.73 6.66 -6.00
N THR A 121 14.43 7.20 -5.01
CA THR A 121 15.10 6.38 -4.00
C THR A 121 14.12 5.49 -3.26
N SER A 122 12.90 5.96 -3.00
CA SER A 122 11.82 5.15 -2.42
C SER A 122 11.44 3.96 -3.29
N ASP A 123 11.38 4.13 -4.62
CA ASP A 123 11.06 3.02 -5.53
C ASP A 123 12.14 1.93 -5.47
N CYS A 124 13.42 2.34 -5.46
CA CYS A 124 14.55 1.43 -5.35
C CYS A 124 14.54 0.64 -4.03
N VAL A 125 14.25 1.33 -2.92
CA VAL A 125 14.10 0.70 -1.60
C VAL A 125 12.93 -0.28 -1.61
N GLN A 126 11.77 0.12 -2.15
CA GLN A 126 10.58 -0.73 -2.23
C GLN A 126 10.84 -1.99 -3.06
N LEU A 127 11.51 -1.86 -4.21
CA LEU A 127 11.90 -3.00 -5.04
C LEU A 127 12.87 -3.95 -4.31
N TYR A 128 13.87 -3.40 -3.60
CA TYR A 128 14.82 -4.21 -2.83
C TYR A 128 14.12 -5.11 -1.81
N TYR A 129 13.22 -4.53 -1.02
CA TYR A 129 12.50 -5.29 0.01
C TYR A 129 11.41 -6.19 -0.56
N PHE A 130 10.86 -5.87 -1.74
CA PHE A 130 9.98 -6.77 -2.46
C PHE A 130 10.72 -8.03 -2.92
N TRP A 131 11.89 -7.89 -3.55
CA TRP A 131 12.66 -9.03 -4.06
C TRP A 131 13.33 -9.88 -2.98
N LYS A 132 13.64 -9.29 -1.81
CA LYS A 132 14.26 -10.01 -0.70
C LYS A 132 13.29 -10.94 0.07
N LYS A 133 11.97 -10.81 -0.12
CA LYS A 133 10.97 -11.70 0.51
C LYS A 133 11.02 -13.09 -0.09
#